data_AF-A0A8S8YR76-F1
#
_entry.id   AF-A0A8S8YR76-F1
#
_cell.length_a   1.000
_cell.length_b   1.000
_cell.length_c   1.000
_cell.angle_alpha   90.00
_cell.angle_beta   90.00
_cell.angle_gamma   90.00
#
_symmetry.space_group_name_H-M   'P 1'
#
loop_
_entity.id
_entity.type
_entity.pdbx_description
1 polymer ?
#
loop_
_entity_poly.entity_id
_entity_poly.type
_entity_poly.pdbx_seq_one_letter_code
_entity_poly.pdbx_strand_id
1 'polypeptide(L)'
;MKKIEAVINRKNYPTIREKLDNLGIDIIDKRNLEDSKFVSQSKGSRVGGSNLRSTMLAKIELAMSDKQAREVVDIISKNSGLPKSTPSKIFVFEMQESIELNTLQGESETELNDKVEEEFSVAPKFVTKRNRLIPLQKRTLYKLEQYYDEHSEVLASDYRIRSFSDFVNYCIMKYLPTLEKQLKNQSILYEDVL
;
A
#
# COMPACT_ATOMS: atom_id res chain seq x y z
N MET A 1 7.67 -1.95 -2.82
CA MET A 1 7.96 -1.18 -1.60
C MET A 1 9.32 -0.54 -1.79
N LYS A 2 9.50 0.71 -1.37
CA LYS A 2 10.81 1.39 -1.42
C LYS A 2 11.28 1.77 -0.03
N LYS A 3 12.59 1.60 0.21
CA LYS A 3 13.31 2.24 1.30
C LYS A 3 13.97 3.52 0.78
N ILE A 4 13.80 4.62 1.50
CA ILE A 4 14.47 5.88 1.20
C ILE A 4 15.47 6.19 2.32
N GLU A 5 16.71 6.48 1.93
CA GLU A 5 17.71 7.06 2.83
C GLU A 5 18.09 8.45 2.37
N ALA A 6 18.00 9.42 3.27
CA ALA A 6 18.33 10.80 2.97
C ALA A 6 19.19 11.42 4.07
N VAL A 7 20.12 12.29 3.64
CA VAL A 7 20.86 13.16 4.54
C VAL A 7 20.20 14.54 4.52
N ILE A 8 19.87 15.06 5.69
CA ILE A 8 19.17 16.33 5.87
C ILE A 8 19.88 17.20 6.91
N ASN A 9 19.59 18.49 6.90
CA ASN A 9 19.96 19.36 8.01
C ASN A 9 19.15 18.99 9.25
N ARG A 10 19.82 18.78 10.37
CA ARG A 10 19.18 18.36 11.63
C ARG A 10 18.08 19.32 12.08
N LYS A 11 18.21 20.61 11.79
CA LYS A 11 17.22 21.64 12.17
C LYS A 11 15.89 21.49 11.43
N ASN A 12 15.91 20.91 10.24
CA ASN A 12 14.74 20.77 9.38
C ASN A 12 13.97 19.47 9.63
N TYR A 13 14.51 18.58 10.47
CA TYR A 13 13.87 17.32 10.81
C TYR A 13 12.43 17.47 11.31
N PRO A 14 12.07 18.39 12.23
CA PRO A 14 10.69 18.53 12.71
C PRO A 14 9.70 18.83 11.58
N THR A 15 10.06 19.75 10.68
CA THR A 15 9.24 20.12 9.52
C THR A 15 9.07 18.96 8.53
N ILE A 16 10.12 18.15 8.35
CA ILE A 16 10.04 16.96 7.50
C ILE A 16 9.15 15.90 8.16
N ARG A 17 9.33 15.64 9.47
CA ARG A 17 8.52 14.69 10.23
C ARG A 17 7.04 15.04 10.16
N GLU A 18 6.68 16.29 10.41
CA GLU A 18 5.28 16.75 10.32
C GLU A 18 4.65 16.48 8.94
N LYS A 19 5.39 16.74 7.85
CA LYS A 19 4.90 16.48 6.49
C LYS A 19 4.75 15.00 6.17
N LEU A 20 5.66 14.17 6.70
CA LEU A 20 5.58 12.72 6.52
C LEU A 20 4.46 12.10 7.35
N ASP A 21 4.24 12.60 8.56
CA ASP A 21 3.15 12.15 9.44
C ASP A 21 1.78 12.45 8.82
N ASN A 22 1.63 13.59 8.13
CA ASN A 22 0.42 13.91 7.37
C ASN A 22 0.15 12.94 6.20
N LEU A 23 1.19 12.27 5.69
CA LEU A 23 1.08 11.22 4.68
C LEU A 23 0.93 9.81 5.28
N GLY A 24 0.96 9.71 6.62
CA GLY A 24 0.97 8.42 7.32
C GLY A 24 2.27 7.63 7.14
N ILE A 25 3.40 8.30 6.88
CA ILE A 25 4.69 7.66 6.63
C ILE A 25 5.58 7.82 7.84
N ASP A 26 6.00 6.70 8.41
CA ASP A 26 6.87 6.70 9.59
C ASP A 26 8.36 6.65 9.25
N ILE A 27 9.15 7.31 10.10
CA ILE A 27 10.61 7.29 10.04
C ILE A 27 11.11 6.11 10.86
N ILE A 28 11.82 5.18 10.20
CA ILE A 28 12.32 3.95 10.80
C ILE A 28 13.58 4.22 11.63
N ASP A 29 14.52 4.96 11.05
CA ASP A 29 15.78 5.28 11.71
C ASP A 29 16.12 6.76 11.53
N LYS A 30 16.73 7.33 12.56
CA LYS A 30 17.27 8.69 12.56
C LYS A 30 18.60 8.71 13.31
N ARG A 31 19.68 9.00 12.58
CA ARG A 31 21.02 9.12 13.14
C ARG A 31 21.61 10.50 12.90
N ASN A 32 22.20 11.10 13.93
CA ASN A 32 22.94 12.35 13.77
C ASN A 32 24.33 12.04 13.19
N LEU A 33 24.79 12.85 12.24
CA LEU A 33 26.11 12.71 11.64
C LEU A 33 27.05 13.72 12.30
N GLU A 34 27.92 13.23 13.18
CA GLU A 34 28.80 14.09 14.00
C GLU A 34 30.08 14.51 13.24
N ASP A 35 30.64 13.64 12.40
CA ASP A 35 31.88 13.89 11.65
C ASP A 35 31.68 14.39 10.21
N SER A 36 30.56 15.05 9.95
CA SER A 36 30.27 15.52 8.59
C SER A 36 31.17 16.72 8.24
N LYS A 37 32.03 16.60 7.22
CA LYS A 37 32.89 17.69 6.70
C LYS A 37 32.12 18.78 5.94
N PHE A 38 30.80 18.85 6.12
CA PHE A 38 29.97 19.82 5.44
C PHE A 38 30.05 21.16 6.15
N VAL A 39 30.49 22.17 5.41
CA VAL A 39 30.64 23.53 5.92
C VAL A 39 29.79 24.47 5.08
N SER A 40 29.02 25.30 5.77
CA SER A 40 28.18 26.33 5.15
C SER A 40 28.79 27.71 5.36
N GLN A 41 28.60 28.61 4.39
CA GLN A 41 28.94 30.01 4.57
C GLN A 41 27.94 30.68 5.53
N SER A 42 28.46 31.19 6.63
CA SER A 42 27.73 31.99 7.61
C SER A 42 27.39 33.36 6.99
N LYS A 43 26.10 33.69 6.84
CA LYS A 43 25.64 35.03 6.41
C LYS A 43 25.58 36.06 7.56
N GLY A 44 26.18 35.75 8.71
CA GLY A 44 26.17 36.64 9.89
C GLY A 44 27.48 37.39 10.06
N SER A 45 27.40 38.70 10.29
CA SER A 45 28.54 39.53 10.67
C SER A 45 28.88 39.26 12.14
N ARG A 46 29.76 38.30 12.39
CA ARG A 46 30.31 38.06 13.73
C ARG A 46 31.78 38.48 13.70
N VAL A 47 32.07 39.62 14.32
CA VAL A 47 33.43 40.17 14.43
C VAL A 47 34.34 39.09 15.04
N GLY A 48 35.35 38.65 14.29
CA GLY A 48 36.39 37.71 14.74
C GLY A 48 36.12 36.21 14.53
N GLY A 49 35.00 35.81 13.92
CA GLY A 49 34.72 34.40 13.60
C GLY A 49 35.04 34.03 12.15
N SER A 50 35.47 32.80 11.88
CA SER A 50 35.57 32.33 10.49
C SER A 50 34.17 32.31 9.84
N ASN A 51 34.08 32.67 8.56
CA ASN A 51 32.82 32.68 7.80
C ASN A 51 32.27 31.26 7.52
N LEU A 52 32.90 30.23 8.06
CA LEU A 52 32.61 28.82 7.81
C LEU A 52 32.00 28.20 9.07
N ARG A 53 30.73 27.77 8.99
CA ARG A 53 30.03 27.07 10.08
C ARG A 53 29.79 25.62 9.68
N SER A 54 30.20 24.68 10.54
CA SER A 54 29.85 23.26 10.39
C SER A 54 28.32 23.08 10.40
N THR A 55 27.81 22.37 9.41
CA THR A 55 26.38 22.06 9.32
C THR A 55 26.08 20.78 10.08
N MET A 56 25.15 20.84 11.03
CA MET A 56 24.69 19.64 11.74
C MET A 56 23.77 18.84 10.83
N LEU A 57 24.18 17.62 10.48
CA LEU A 57 23.42 16.75 9.59
C LEU A 57 22.80 15.57 10.34
N ALA A 58 21.75 15.01 9.76
CA ALA A 58 21.15 13.76 10.20
C ALA A 58 20.84 12.88 8.98
N LYS A 59 21.02 11.57 9.13
CA LYS A 59 20.52 10.56 8.20
C LYS A 59 19.15 10.10 8.69
N ILE A 60 18.18 10.04 7.79
CA ILE A 60 16.86 9.46 8.03
C ILE A 60 16.64 8.28 7.09
N GLU A 61 16.00 7.24 7.59
CA GLU A 61 15.63 6.04 6.84
C GLU A 61 14.12 5.81 6.96
N LEU A 62 13.47 5.53 5.83
CA LEU A 62 12.02 5.40 5.72
C LEU A 62 11.70 4.19 4.83
N ALA A 63 10.59 3.50 5.08
CA ALA A 63 10.00 2.55 4.13
C ALA A 63 8.58 3.00 3.78
N MET A 64 8.21 2.82 2.52
CA MET A 64 6.89 3.24 2.01
C MET A 64 6.52 2.46 0.76
N SER A 65 5.29 2.66 0.31
CA SER A 65 4.82 2.15 -0.97
C SER A 65 5.51 2.82 -2.16
N ASP A 66 5.63 2.12 -3.28
CA ASP A 66 6.20 2.63 -4.53
C ASP A 66 5.43 3.85 -5.05
N LYS A 67 4.11 3.89 -4.81
CA LYS A 67 3.22 5.01 -5.17
C LYS A 67 3.62 6.30 -4.45
N GLN A 68 3.94 6.21 -3.16
CA GLN A 68 4.28 7.36 -2.32
C GLN A 68 5.75 7.79 -2.44
N ALA A 69 6.64 6.92 -2.92
CA ALA A 69 8.08 7.16 -2.96
C ALA A 69 8.46 8.49 -3.66
N ARG A 70 7.83 8.81 -4.80
CA ARG A 70 8.13 10.06 -5.52
C ARG A 70 7.76 11.32 -4.73
N GLU A 71 6.62 11.29 -4.06
CA GLU A 71 6.14 12.42 -3.25
C GLU A 71 7.06 12.65 -2.05
N VAL A 72 7.48 11.57 -1.38
CA VAL A 72 8.42 11.66 -0.25
C VAL A 72 9.78 12.21 -0.67
N VAL A 73 10.31 11.77 -1.82
CA VAL A 73 11.56 12.34 -2.37
C VAL A 73 11.42 13.84 -2.58
N ASP A 74 10.29 14.31 -3.10
CA ASP A 74 10.04 15.74 -3.33
C ASP A 74 9.94 16.54 -2.02
N ILE A 75 9.23 15.99 -1.01
CA ILE A 75 9.15 16.58 0.33
C ILE A 75 10.54 16.70 0.94
N ILE A 76 11.35 15.64 0.92
CA ILE A 76 12.69 15.66 1.49
C ILE A 76 13.57 16.65 0.72
N SER A 77 13.53 16.63 -0.61
CA SER A 77 14.32 17.53 -1.46
C SER A 77 14.05 19.00 -1.14
N LYS A 78 12.76 19.39 -1.08
CA LYS A 78 12.33 20.77 -0.81
C LYS A 78 12.61 21.23 0.62
N ASN A 79 12.60 20.32 1.60
CA ASN A 79 12.67 20.65 3.02
C ASN A 79 13.98 20.26 3.71
N SER A 80 14.92 19.61 2.99
CA SER A 80 16.21 19.10 3.52
C SER A 80 17.06 20.15 4.22
N GLY A 81 16.90 21.43 3.86
CA GLY A 81 17.68 22.54 4.43
C GLY A 81 19.16 22.51 4.00
N LEU A 82 19.50 21.76 2.95
CA LEU A 82 20.82 21.72 2.36
C LEU A 82 20.96 22.78 1.24
N PRO A 83 22.11 23.46 1.12
CA PRO A 83 22.35 24.39 0.02
C PRO A 83 22.32 23.67 -1.33
N LYS A 84 21.67 24.25 -2.35
CA LYS A 84 21.67 23.70 -3.73
C LYS A 84 23.07 23.61 -4.35
N SER A 85 24.04 24.37 -3.83
CA SER A 85 25.44 24.32 -4.24
C SER A 85 26.17 23.08 -3.70
N THR A 86 25.62 22.44 -2.68
CA THR A 86 26.21 21.26 -2.05
C THR A 86 25.61 20.00 -2.69
N PRO A 87 26.42 19.05 -3.17
CA PRO A 87 25.91 17.82 -3.76
C PRO A 87 25.29 16.94 -2.66
N SER A 88 23.98 17.06 -2.47
CA SER A 88 23.17 16.18 -1.62
C SER A 88 22.57 15.07 -2.46
N LYS A 89 22.64 13.83 -1.97
CA LYS A 89 22.04 12.65 -2.62
C LYS A 89 20.94 12.07 -1.73
N ILE A 90 19.88 11.58 -2.35
CA ILE A 90 18.86 10.74 -1.74
C ILE A 90 19.04 9.36 -2.37
N PHE A 91 19.09 8.32 -1.53
CA PHE A 91 19.21 6.95 -1.98
C PHE A 91 17.84 6.28 -1.90
N VAL A 92 17.45 5.61 -2.97
CA VAL A 92 16.20 4.86 -3.05
C VAL A 92 16.57 3.40 -3.30
N PHE A 93 16.10 2.52 -2.43
CA PHE A 93 16.31 1.09 -2.50
C PHE A 93 14.98 0.38 -2.71
N GLU A 94 15.01 -0.71 -3.45
CA GLU A 94 13.86 -1.58 -3.63
C GLU A 94 13.80 -2.60 -2.50
N MET A 95 12.64 -2.68 -1.85
CA MET A 95 12.35 -3.67 -0.83
C MET A 95 11.42 -4.73 -1.40
N GLN A 96 11.74 -5.99 -1.13
CA GLN A 96 10.92 -7.13 -1.55
C GLN A 96 9.72 -7.34 -0.64
N GLU A 97 9.91 -7.22 0.67
CA GLU A 97 8.88 -7.53 1.67
C GLU A 97 9.12 -6.72 2.95
N SER A 98 8.05 -6.43 3.68
CA SER A 98 8.12 -5.99 5.08
C SER A 98 7.32 -6.94 5.96
N ILE A 99 7.92 -7.38 7.07
CA ILE A 99 7.28 -8.31 8.00
C ILE A 99 6.98 -7.56 9.29
N GLU A 100 5.71 -7.55 9.71
CA GLU A 100 5.32 -7.01 11.00
C GLU A 100 5.68 -8.01 12.11
N LEU A 101 6.49 -7.59 13.08
CA LEU A 101 7.04 -8.49 14.10
C LEU A 101 5.98 -9.17 14.97
N ASN A 102 4.88 -8.48 15.26
CA ASN A 102 3.85 -8.97 16.19
C ASN A 102 2.91 -10.00 15.54
N THR A 103 2.58 -9.81 14.26
CA THR A 103 1.64 -10.64 13.52
C THR A 103 2.35 -11.68 12.65
N LEU A 104 3.65 -11.49 12.39
CA LEU A 104 4.45 -12.21 11.39
C LEU A 104 3.82 -12.19 10.00
N GLN A 105 2.96 -11.20 9.73
CA GLN A 105 2.37 -11.01 8.41
C GLN A 105 3.37 -10.24 7.53
N GLY A 106 3.64 -10.82 6.36
CA GLY A 106 4.43 -10.20 5.32
C GLY A 106 3.55 -9.35 4.41
N GLU A 107 3.96 -8.12 4.17
CA GLU A 107 3.40 -7.28 3.12
C GLU A 107 4.39 -7.20 1.96
N SER A 108 3.95 -7.66 0.79
CA SER A 108 4.64 -7.49 -0.49
C SER A 108 3.74 -6.77 -1.48
N GLU A 109 4.28 -5.76 -2.15
CA GLU A 109 3.53 -4.99 -3.14
C GLU A 109 3.14 -5.79 -4.39
N THR A 110 3.86 -6.88 -4.71
CA THR A 110 3.46 -7.76 -5.81
C THR A 110 2.13 -8.45 -5.54
N GLU A 111 1.65 -8.50 -4.29
CA GLU A 111 0.38 -9.15 -3.94
C GLU A 111 -0.81 -8.19 -3.74
N LEU A 112 -0.55 -6.89 -3.57
CA LEU A 112 -1.58 -5.88 -3.28
C LEU A 112 -2.20 -5.26 -4.54
N ASN A 113 -1.42 -5.07 -5.60
CA ASN A 113 -1.95 -4.50 -6.85
C ASN A 113 -2.93 -5.44 -7.55
N ASP A 114 -2.76 -6.76 -7.41
CA ASP A 114 -3.66 -7.74 -8.04
C ASP A 114 -4.96 -7.96 -7.24
N LYS A 115 -5.04 -7.55 -5.97
CA LYS A 115 -6.22 -7.77 -5.12
C LYS A 115 -7.04 -6.52 -4.79
N VAL A 116 -6.43 -5.33 -4.80
CA VAL A 116 -7.10 -4.10 -4.32
C VAL A 116 -7.61 -3.20 -5.45
N GLU A 117 -6.95 -3.18 -6.62
CA GLU A 117 -7.39 -2.33 -7.75
C GLU A 117 -8.58 -2.91 -8.52
N GLU A 118 -8.78 -4.24 -8.49
CA GLU A 118 -9.95 -4.91 -9.07
C GLU A 118 -11.18 -4.91 -8.14
N GLU A 119 -11.02 -4.79 -6.82
CA GLU A 119 -12.15 -4.95 -5.88
C GLU A 119 -13.08 -3.72 -5.77
N PHE A 120 -12.68 -2.51 -6.21
CA PHE A 120 -13.45 -1.27 -5.91
C PHE A 120 -13.79 -0.33 -7.07
N SER A 121 -13.42 -0.62 -8.32
CA SER A 121 -13.61 0.34 -9.44
C SER A 121 -14.87 0.14 -10.28
N VAL A 122 -15.65 -0.93 -10.08
CA VAL A 122 -16.91 -1.14 -10.82
C VAL A 122 -18.10 -0.64 -9.99
N ALA A 123 -18.62 0.52 -10.36
CA ALA A 123 -19.88 1.01 -9.82
C ALA A 123 -20.98 -0.06 -9.99
N PRO A 124 -21.75 -0.42 -8.95
CA PRO A 124 -22.77 -1.47 -9.05
C PRO A 124 -23.78 -1.12 -10.13
N LYS A 125 -23.90 -1.93 -11.17
CA LYS A 125 -24.89 -1.71 -12.25
C LYS A 125 -26.31 -2.01 -11.77
N PHE A 126 -26.47 -2.68 -10.63
CA PHE A 126 -27.78 -2.99 -10.04
C PHE A 126 -28.07 -2.15 -8.79
N VAL A 127 -28.97 -1.18 -8.94
CA VAL A 127 -29.70 -0.61 -7.80
C VAL A 127 -30.65 -1.70 -7.29
N THR A 128 -30.21 -2.49 -6.31
CA THR A 128 -31.08 -3.48 -5.67
C THR A 128 -32.25 -2.73 -5.01
N LYS A 129 -33.43 -2.75 -5.66
CA LYS A 129 -34.67 -2.09 -5.18
C LYS A 129 -35.23 -2.66 -3.86
N ARG A 130 -34.50 -3.54 -3.17
CA ARG A 130 -34.93 -4.17 -1.92
C ARG A 130 -33.75 -4.28 -0.96
N ASN A 131 -33.64 -3.28 -0.09
CA ASN A 131 -32.68 -3.23 1.01
C ASN A 131 -33.08 -4.21 2.15
N ARG A 132 -33.20 -5.50 1.84
CA ARG A 132 -33.50 -6.59 2.81
C ARG A 132 -32.38 -7.61 2.94
N LEU A 133 -31.34 -7.52 2.11
CA LEU A 133 -30.19 -8.42 2.16
C LEU A 133 -29.24 -8.01 3.30
N ILE A 134 -28.77 -8.99 4.07
CA ILE A 134 -27.77 -8.76 5.12
C ILE A 134 -26.40 -8.46 4.50
N PRO A 135 -25.46 -7.82 5.23
CA PRO A 135 -24.15 -7.43 4.67
C PRO A 135 -23.38 -8.57 4.00
N LEU A 136 -23.43 -9.79 4.56
CA LEU A 136 -22.79 -10.96 3.96
C LEU A 136 -23.38 -11.30 2.58
N GLN A 137 -24.70 -11.31 2.45
CA GLN A 137 -25.39 -11.57 1.18
C GLN A 137 -25.04 -10.50 0.13
N LYS A 138 -24.93 -9.24 0.55
CA LYS A 138 -24.48 -8.15 -0.33
C LYS A 138 -23.06 -8.40 -0.82
N ARG A 139 -22.11 -8.72 0.07
CA ARG A 139 -20.72 -9.04 -0.28
C ARG A 139 -20.63 -10.23 -1.24
N THR A 140 -21.39 -11.30 -0.97
CA THR A 140 -21.41 -12.49 -1.85
C THR A 140 -21.93 -12.14 -3.24
N LEU A 141 -23.01 -11.35 -3.34
CA LEU A 141 -23.54 -10.93 -4.64
C LEU A 141 -22.54 -10.05 -5.41
N TYR A 142 -21.85 -9.13 -4.73
CA TYR A 142 -20.82 -8.31 -5.38
C TYR A 142 -19.69 -9.16 -5.96
N LYS A 143 -19.21 -10.17 -5.22
CA LYS A 143 -18.18 -11.08 -5.72
C LYS A 143 -18.67 -11.89 -6.93
N LEU A 144 -19.92 -12.36 -6.90
CA LEU A 144 -20.50 -13.08 -8.04
C LEU A 144 -20.67 -12.16 -9.26
N GLU A 145 -21.02 -10.90 -9.06
CA GLU A 145 -21.15 -9.90 -10.12
C GLU A 145 -19.80 -9.62 -10.78
N GLN A 146 -18.75 -9.40 -9.98
CA GLN A 146 -17.38 -9.24 -10.50
C GLN A 146 -16.95 -10.45 -11.33
N TYR A 147 -17.15 -11.66 -10.80
CA TYR A 147 -16.81 -12.90 -11.51
C TYR A 147 -17.60 -13.07 -12.82
N TYR A 148 -18.89 -12.68 -12.82
CA TYR A 148 -19.71 -12.73 -14.03
C TYR A 148 -19.22 -11.75 -15.09
N ASP A 149 -18.91 -10.51 -14.70
CA ASP A 149 -18.43 -9.47 -15.62
C ASP A 149 -17.06 -9.85 -16.22
N GLU A 150 -16.13 -10.33 -15.39
CA GLU A 150 -14.78 -10.76 -15.80
C GLU A 150 -14.81 -11.93 -16.81
N HIS A 151 -15.73 -12.89 -16.61
CA HIS A 151 -15.81 -14.09 -17.43
C HIS A 151 -17.01 -14.11 -18.38
N SER A 152 -17.62 -12.95 -18.63
CA SER A 152 -18.87 -12.83 -19.40
C SER A 152 -18.79 -13.47 -20.79
N GLU A 153 -17.65 -13.36 -21.48
CA GLU A 153 -17.44 -13.98 -22.80
C GLU A 153 -17.46 -15.51 -22.75
N VAL A 154 -16.81 -16.10 -21.75
CA VAL A 154 -16.78 -17.56 -21.54
C VAL A 154 -18.14 -18.04 -21.08
N LEU A 155 -18.79 -17.32 -20.17
CA LEU A 155 -20.09 -17.68 -19.64
C LEU A 155 -21.19 -17.59 -20.72
N ALA A 156 -21.09 -16.65 -21.66
CA ALA A 156 -22.00 -16.54 -22.80
C ALA A 156 -21.95 -17.75 -23.77
N SER A 157 -20.89 -18.56 -23.70
CA SER A 157 -20.81 -19.82 -24.47
C SER A 157 -21.77 -20.90 -23.94
N ASP A 158 -22.18 -20.83 -22.67
CA ASP A 158 -23.19 -21.71 -22.10
C ASP A 158 -24.59 -21.12 -22.35
N TYR A 159 -25.39 -21.78 -23.19
CA TYR A 159 -26.74 -21.33 -23.55
C TYR A 159 -27.68 -21.12 -22.35
N ARG A 160 -27.36 -21.69 -21.18
CA ARG A 160 -28.14 -21.55 -19.95
C ARG A 160 -27.90 -20.22 -19.24
N ILE A 161 -26.82 -19.51 -19.57
CA ILE A 161 -26.39 -18.29 -18.87
C ILE A 161 -26.49 -17.12 -19.85
N ARG A 162 -27.62 -16.41 -19.81
CA ARG A 162 -27.88 -15.23 -20.67
C ARG A 162 -27.90 -13.91 -19.92
N SER A 163 -27.88 -13.98 -18.59
CA SER A 163 -27.90 -12.84 -17.70
C SER A 163 -27.21 -13.19 -16.38
N PHE A 164 -26.86 -12.16 -15.60
CA PHE A 164 -26.33 -12.35 -14.25
C PHE A 164 -27.27 -13.16 -13.35
N SER A 165 -28.59 -12.96 -13.48
CA SER A 165 -29.56 -13.75 -12.73
C SER A 165 -29.53 -15.23 -13.12
N ASP A 166 -29.35 -15.53 -14.41
CA ASP A 166 -29.23 -16.90 -14.90
C ASP A 166 -27.93 -17.54 -14.40
N PHE A 167 -26.84 -16.76 -14.34
CA PHE A 167 -25.57 -17.20 -13.76
C PHE A 167 -25.70 -17.57 -12.29
N VAL A 168 -26.32 -16.72 -11.47
CA VAL A 168 -26.56 -17.02 -10.05
C VAL A 168 -27.41 -18.29 -9.89
N ASN A 169 -28.48 -18.43 -10.68
CA ASN A 169 -29.31 -19.62 -10.68
C ASN A 169 -28.53 -20.88 -11.08
N TYR A 170 -27.68 -20.77 -12.09
CA TYR A 170 -26.82 -21.86 -12.54
C TYR A 170 -25.85 -22.33 -11.44
N CYS A 171 -25.20 -21.40 -10.74
CA CYS A 171 -24.32 -21.70 -9.61
C CYS A 171 -25.05 -22.45 -8.49
N ILE A 172 -26.25 -21.98 -8.11
CA ILE A 172 -27.09 -22.61 -7.08
C ILE A 172 -27.46 -24.03 -7.52
N MET A 173 -27.99 -24.18 -8.73
CA MET A 173 -28.45 -25.48 -9.25
C MET A 173 -27.30 -26.49 -9.40
N LYS A 174 -26.09 -26.03 -9.71
CA LYS A 174 -24.91 -26.90 -9.82
C LYS A 174 -24.37 -27.33 -8.45
N TYR A 175 -24.50 -26.50 -7.43
CA TYR A 175 -23.99 -26.79 -6.08
C TYR A 175 -24.96 -27.61 -5.22
N LEU A 176 -26.27 -27.46 -5.43
CA LEU A 176 -27.31 -28.19 -4.68
C LEU A 176 -27.09 -29.72 -4.62
N PRO A 177 -26.77 -30.43 -5.72
CA PRO A 177 -26.51 -31.87 -5.66
C PRO A 177 -25.33 -32.26 -4.78
N THR A 178 -24.31 -31.40 -4.68
CA THR A 178 -23.14 -31.61 -3.82
C THR A 178 -23.52 -31.48 -2.35
N LEU A 179 -24.28 -30.43 -2.01
CA LEU A 179 -24.83 -30.25 -0.66
C LEU A 179 -25.74 -31.41 -0.26
N GLU A 180 -26.62 -31.87 -1.15
CA GLU A 180 -27.49 -33.02 -0.90
C GLU A 180 -26.71 -34.30 -0.62
N LYS A 181 -25.60 -34.54 -1.34
CA LYS A 181 -24.71 -35.68 -1.08
C LYS A 181 -24.01 -35.56 0.27
N GLN A 182 -23.51 -34.38 0.61
CA GLN A 182 -22.86 -34.12 1.91
C GLN A 182 -23.84 -34.29 3.08
N LEU A 183 -25.07 -33.81 2.93
CA LEU A 183 -26.13 -33.95 3.94
C LEU A 183 -26.62 -35.40 4.11
N LYS A 184 -26.59 -36.21 3.05
CA LYS A 184 -26.93 -37.65 3.12
C LYS A 184 -25.79 -38.50 3.70
N ASN A 185 -24.55 -38.06 3.55
CA ASN A 185 -23.34 -38.77 4.01
C ASN A 185 -22.65 -38.01 5.16
N GLN A 186 -23.39 -37.68 6.23
CA GLN A 186 -22.87 -36.92 7.38
C GLN A 186 -21.66 -37.56 8.11
N SER A 187 -21.26 -38.78 7.77
CA SER A 187 -20.19 -39.52 8.45
C SER A 187 -18.78 -39.31 7.91
N ILE A 188 -18.55 -38.39 6.96
CA ILE A 188 -17.19 -38.09 6.49
C ILE A 188 -16.76 -36.76 7.09
N LEU A 189 -16.13 -36.86 8.26
CA LEU A 189 -15.32 -35.79 8.86
C LEU A 189 -14.36 -35.28 7.78
N TYR A 190 -14.35 -33.96 7.58
CA TYR A 190 -13.43 -33.30 6.67
C TYR A 190 -11.99 -33.66 7.06
N GLU A 191 -11.24 -34.29 6.16
CA GLU A 191 -9.79 -34.17 6.19
C GLU A 191 -9.46 -32.71 5.83
N ASP A 192 -8.86 -32.01 6.79
CA ASP A 192 -8.24 -30.71 6.60
C ASP A 192 -7.23 -30.79 5.46
N VAL A 193 -7.49 -30.04 4.39
CA VAL A 193 -6.53 -29.86 3.30
C VAL A 193 -5.50 -28.82 3.76
N LEU A 194 -4.29 -29.32 4.02
CA LEU A 194 -3.04 -28.57 4.22
C LEU A 194 -2.66 -27.70 3.02
#